data_AF-A0A6I7PAF9-F1
#
_entry.id   AF-A0A6I7PAF9-F1
#
_cell.length_a   1.000
_cell.length_b   1.000
_cell.length_c   1.000
_cell.angle_alpha   90.00
_cell.angle_beta   90.00
_cell.angle_gamma   90.00
#
_symmetry.space_group_name_H-M   'P 1'
#
loop_
_entity.id
_entity.type
_entity.pdbx_description
1 polymer ?
#
loop_
_entity_poly.entity_id
_entity_poly.type
_entity_poly.pdbx_seq_one_letter_code
_entity_poly.pdbx_strand_id
1 'polypeptide(L)'
;MDARPGPHPAAPPKAVARALERLAITPEEPVTLAELAAVAGLSRFHFLRVFKRATGQTPHAWLMCERVIRARALLAQGLPPAAVAAATGFADQAHLTRVFRRITGVTPGRYGGRTPPFKVRAEPAPIS
;
A
#
# COMPACT_ATOMS: atom_id res chain seq x y z
N MET A 1 28.55 -20.86 -13.39
CA MET A 1 27.38 -20.04 -13.80
C MET A 1 27.24 -18.93 -12.79
N ASP A 2 28.08 -17.90 -12.91
CA ASP A 2 28.17 -16.79 -11.95
C ASP A 2 27.31 -15.63 -12.42
N ALA A 3 26.12 -15.48 -11.85
CA ALA A 3 25.38 -14.22 -11.91
C ALA A 3 25.64 -13.45 -10.60
N ARG A 4 26.70 -12.63 -10.59
CA ARG A 4 26.90 -11.61 -9.56
C ARG A 4 25.66 -10.69 -9.52
N PRO A 5 25.15 -10.29 -8.35
CA PRO A 5 24.15 -9.23 -8.28
C PRO A 5 24.81 -7.93 -8.76
N GLY A 6 24.34 -7.41 -9.90
CA GLY A 6 24.75 -6.12 -10.46
C GLY A 6 24.34 -4.93 -9.57
N PRO A 7 24.83 -3.72 -9.89
CA PRO A 7 25.08 -2.63 -8.95
C PRO A 7 23.82 -2.11 -8.25
N HIS A 8 24.00 -1.56 -7.04
CA HIS A 8 23.00 -0.77 -6.33
C HIS A 8 22.30 0.22 -7.29
N PRO A 9 20.98 0.42 -7.16
CA PRO A 9 20.18 0.98 -8.23
C PRO A 9 20.65 2.40 -8.56
N ALA A 10 21.11 2.59 -9.81
CA ALA A 10 21.08 3.89 -10.44
C ALA A 10 19.67 4.48 -10.22
N ALA A 11 19.60 5.78 -9.91
CA ALA A 11 18.34 6.46 -9.63
C ALA A 11 17.25 6.00 -10.62
N PRO A 12 16.05 5.65 -10.13
CA PRO A 12 14.99 5.15 -10.99
C PRO A 12 14.80 6.12 -12.15
N PRO A 13 14.60 5.62 -13.39
CA PRO A 13 14.34 6.51 -14.52
C PRO A 13 13.26 7.53 -14.13
N LYS A 14 13.40 8.80 -14.54
CA LYS A 14 12.46 9.88 -14.16
C LYS A 14 10.99 9.48 -14.33
N ALA A 15 10.69 8.66 -15.34
CA ALA A 15 9.38 8.04 -15.57
C ALA A 15 8.86 7.20 -14.39
N VAL A 16 9.70 6.33 -13.81
CA VAL A 16 9.36 5.51 -12.63
C VAL A 16 9.27 6.38 -11.37
N ALA A 17 10.13 7.38 -11.23
CA ALA A 17 10.10 8.29 -10.08
C ALA A 17 8.74 9.00 -9.93
N ARG A 18 8.15 9.48 -11.04
CA ARG A 18 6.81 10.09 -11.05
C ARG A 18 5.70 9.12 -10.63
N ALA A 19 5.78 7.87 -11.10
CA ALA A 19 4.80 6.85 -10.72
C ALA A 19 4.93 6.47 -9.23
N LEU A 20 6.16 6.42 -8.70
CA LEU A 20 6.42 6.20 -7.27
C LEU A 20 5.88 7.34 -6.42
N GLU A 21 6.13 8.58 -6.82
CA GLU A 21 5.60 9.77 -6.16
C GLU A 21 4.06 9.73 -6.12
N ARG A 22 3.41 9.42 -7.24
CA ARG A 22 1.96 9.25 -7.29
C ARG A 22 1.46 8.19 -6.30
N LEU A 23 2.16 7.06 -6.21
CA LEU A 23 1.79 5.97 -5.29
C LEU A 23 2.07 6.32 -3.82
N ALA A 24 3.08 7.15 -3.53
CA ALA A 24 3.50 7.51 -2.19
C ALA A 24 2.62 8.59 -1.54
N ILE A 25 2.09 9.53 -2.35
CA ILE A 25 1.27 10.65 -1.87
C ILE A 25 -0.08 10.15 -1.35
N THR A 26 -0.88 9.49 -2.20
CA THR A 26 -2.18 8.89 -1.84
C THR A 26 -2.27 7.39 -2.13
N PRO A 27 -1.56 6.52 -1.39
CA PRO A 27 -1.67 5.07 -1.46
C PRO A 27 -3.08 4.53 -1.25
N GLU A 28 -3.90 5.19 -0.45
CA GLU A 28 -5.26 4.78 -0.13
C GLU A 28 -6.19 4.86 -1.34
N GLU A 29 -5.89 5.75 -2.29
CA GLU A 29 -6.67 5.90 -3.50
C GLU A 29 -6.48 4.69 -4.43
N PRO A 30 -7.55 4.23 -5.09
CA PRO A 30 -7.42 3.25 -6.14
C PRO A 30 -6.62 3.86 -7.30
N VAL A 31 -5.66 3.09 -7.81
CA VAL A 31 -4.90 3.48 -8.99
C VAL A 31 -4.73 2.28 -9.91
N THR A 32 -4.96 2.51 -11.18
CA THR A 32 -4.84 1.50 -12.23
C THR A 32 -3.44 1.47 -12.79
N LEU A 33 -3.06 0.32 -13.35
CA LEU A 33 -1.80 0.20 -14.08
C LEU A 33 -1.74 1.16 -15.28
N ALA A 34 -2.88 1.45 -15.91
CA ALA A 34 -2.95 2.36 -17.06
C ALA A 34 -2.61 3.79 -16.66
N GLU A 35 -3.14 4.27 -15.53
CA GLU A 35 -2.83 5.61 -15.01
C GLU A 35 -1.36 5.76 -14.63
N LEU A 36 -0.78 4.77 -13.94
CA LEU A 36 0.65 4.80 -13.60
C LEU A 36 1.55 4.80 -14.83
N ALA A 37 1.17 4.01 -15.85
CA ALA A 37 1.89 3.97 -17.11
C ALA A 37 1.79 5.31 -17.86
N ALA A 38 0.61 5.95 -17.85
CA ALA A 38 0.40 7.28 -18.42
C ALA A 38 1.23 8.36 -17.71
N VAL A 39 1.25 8.37 -16.37
CA VAL A 39 2.09 9.27 -15.55
C VAL A 39 3.59 9.09 -15.88
N ALA A 40 3.99 7.84 -16.14
CA ALA A 40 5.36 7.50 -16.54
C ALA A 40 5.65 7.79 -18.02
N GLY A 41 4.65 8.09 -18.86
CA GLY A 41 4.81 8.26 -20.31
C GLY A 41 5.16 6.97 -21.05
N LEU A 42 4.72 5.81 -20.54
CA LEU A 42 5.07 4.48 -21.05
C LEU A 42 3.81 3.66 -21.37
N SER A 43 3.96 2.67 -22.24
CA SER A 43 2.94 1.62 -22.37
C SER A 43 2.89 0.76 -21.10
N ARG A 44 1.74 0.15 -20.79
CA ARG A 44 1.53 -0.67 -19.58
C ARG A 44 2.60 -1.75 -19.40
N PHE A 45 2.91 -2.49 -20.47
CA PHE A 45 3.90 -3.58 -20.43
C PHE A 45 5.33 -3.05 -20.22
N HIS A 46 5.67 -1.95 -20.88
CA HIS A 46 6.98 -1.34 -20.72
C HIS A 46 7.14 -0.78 -19.30
N PHE A 47 6.11 -0.09 -18.79
CA PHE A 47 6.06 0.41 -17.42
C PHE A 47 6.27 -0.70 -16.39
N LEU A 48 5.53 -1.82 -16.46
CA LEU A 48 5.72 -2.95 -15.53
C LEU A 48 7.17 -3.44 -15.49
N ARG A 49 7.80 -3.58 -16.66
CA ARG A 49 9.17 -4.08 -16.79
C ARG A 49 10.17 -3.10 -16.17
N VAL A 50 10.06 -1.82 -16.51
CA VAL A 50 10.97 -0.77 -16.02
C VAL A 50 10.77 -0.55 -14.52
N PHE A 51 9.52 -0.52 -14.05
CA PHE A 51 9.20 -0.38 -12.63
C PHE A 51 9.76 -1.54 -11.81
N LYS A 52 9.55 -2.79 -12.25
CA LYS A 52 10.10 -3.97 -11.55
C LYS A 52 11.62 -4.00 -11.58
N ARG A 53 12.24 -3.60 -12.70
CA ARG A 53 13.70 -3.50 -12.79
C ARG A 53 14.27 -2.43 -11.84
N ALA A 54 13.55 -1.32 -11.66
CA ALA A 54 13.99 -0.22 -10.81
C ALA A 54 13.72 -0.45 -9.32
N THR A 55 12.62 -1.11 -8.96
CA THR A 55 12.15 -1.25 -7.56
C THR A 55 12.23 -2.67 -7.00
N GLY A 56 12.52 -3.66 -7.84
CA GLY A 56 12.51 -5.08 -7.50
C GLY A 56 11.10 -5.72 -7.45
N GLN A 57 10.03 -4.93 -7.47
CA GLN A 57 8.66 -5.39 -7.26
C GLN A 57 7.68 -4.81 -8.29
N THR A 58 6.47 -5.37 -8.38
CA THR A 58 5.42 -4.80 -9.23
C THR A 58 4.80 -3.56 -8.56
N PRO A 59 4.18 -2.64 -9.34
CA PRO A 59 3.51 -1.46 -8.76
C PRO A 59 2.48 -1.82 -7.69
N HIS A 60 1.68 -2.86 -7.91
CA HIS A 60 0.71 -3.33 -6.93
C HIS A 60 1.37 -3.84 -5.65
N ALA A 61 2.45 -4.63 -5.76
CA ALA A 61 3.17 -5.12 -4.59
C ALA A 61 3.79 -3.96 -3.79
N TRP A 62 4.36 -2.98 -4.48
CA TRP A 62 4.90 -1.76 -3.88
C TRP A 62 3.82 -1.00 -3.10
N LEU A 63 2.66 -0.78 -3.73
CA LEU A 63 1.52 -0.11 -3.11
C LEU A 63 1.02 -0.85 -1.86
N MET A 64 0.96 -2.18 -1.91
CA MET A 64 0.55 -2.97 -0.75
C MET A 64 1.53 -2.83 0.43
N CYS A 65 2.84 -2.75 0.15
CA CYS A 65 3.84 -2.49 1.19
C CYS A 65 3.62 -1.13 1.86
N GLU A 66 3.42 -0.06 1.09
CA GLU A 66 3.14 1.28 1.64
C GLU A 66 1.85 1.31 2.47
N ARG A 67 0.77 0.71 1.97
CA ARG A 67 -0.49 0.60 2.72
C ARG A 67 -0.29 -0.15 4.04
N VAL A 68 0.51 -1.21 4.07
CA VAL A 68 0.83 -1.94 5.31
C VAL A 68 1.65 -1.08 6.28
N ILE A 69 2.62 -0.29 5.78
CA ILE A 69 3.40 0.63 6.63
C ILE A 69 2.46 1.62 7.34
N ARG A 70 1.50 2.20 6.61
CA ARG A 70 0.49 3.10 7.20
C ARG A 70 -0.47 2.37 8.14
N ALA A 71 -0.91 1.16 7.76
CA ALA A 71 -1.77 0.34 8.61
C ALA A 71 -1.11 0.02 9.94
N ARG A 72 0.21 -0.25 9.98
CA ARG A 72 0.97 -0.45 11.22
C ARG A 72 0.87 0.76 12.15
N ALA A 73 1.02 1.97 11.62
CA ALA A 73 0.94 3.19 12.41
C ALA A 73 -0.46 3.38 13.04
N LEU A 74 -1.53 3.11 12.28
CA LEU A 74 -2.90 3.23 12.78
C LEU A 74 -3.26 2.13 13.77
N LEU A 75 -2.83 0.89 13.53
CA LEU A 75 -3.02 -0.22 14.47
C LEU A 75 -2.28 0.03 15.79
N ALA A 76 -1.08 0.60 15.74
CA ALA A 76 -0.33 0.98 16.94
C ALA A 76 -1.03 2.09 17.76
N GLN A 77 -1.89 2.90 17.12
CA GLN A 77 -2.76 3.87 17.79
C GLN A 77 -4.05 3.24 18.32
N GLY A 78 -4.24 1.92 18.17
CA GLY A 78 -5.40 1.20 18.68
C GLY A 78 -6.64 1.23 17.78
N LEU A 79 -6.54 1.70 16.53
CA LEU A 79 -7.66 1.68 15.61
C LEU A 79 -8.08 0.23 15.28
N PRO A 80 -9.39 -0.06 15.18
CA PRO A 80 -9.86 -1.40 14.86
C PRO A 80 -9.48 -1.77 13.41
N PRO A 81 -9.13 -3.05 13.12
CA PRO A 81 -8.70 -3.48 11.79
C PRO A 81 -9.66 -3.12 10.64
N ALA A 82 -10.97 -3.09 10.89
CA ALA A 82 -11.96 -2.67 9.90
C ALA A 82 -11.80 -1.18 9.51
N ALA A 83 -11.64 -0.29 10.49
CA ALA A 83 -11.42 1.13 10.23
C ALA A 83 -10.06 1.38 9.56
N VAL A 84 -9.02 0.63 9.99
CA VAL A 84 -7.70 0.71 9.36
C VAL A 84 -7.74 0.29 7.89
N ALA A 85 -8.50 -0.76 7.55
CA ALA A 85 -8.64 -1.19 6.16
C ALA A 85 -9.20 -0.08 5.27
N ALA A 86 -10.29 0.57 5.70
CA ALA A 86 -10.89 1.69 4.99
C ALA A 86 -9.92 2.89 4.88
N ALA A 87 -9.24 3.25 5.97
CA ALA A 87 -8.33 4.39 6.02
C ALA A 87 -7.04 4.21 5.19
N THR A 88 -6.68 2.97 4.85
CA THR A 88 -5.45 2.66 4.10
C THR A 88 -5.73 2.10 2.70
N GLY A 89 -6.98 2.17 2.25
CA GLY A 89 -7.38 1.79 0.88
C GLY A 89 -7.51 0.29 0.64
N PHE A 90 -7.50 -0.56 1.67
CA PHE A 90 -7.84 -1.97 1.49
C PHE A 90 -9.34 -2.11 1.24
N ALA A 91 -9.68 -3.01 0.31
CA ALA A 91 -11.07 -3.31 -0.05
C ALA A 91 -11.94 -3.67 1.17
N ASP A 92 -11.38 -4.44 2.11
CA ASP A 92 -12.03 -4.84 3.35
C ASP A 92 -10.98 -5.30 4.40
N GLN A 93 -11.45 -5.61 5.61
CA GLN A 93 -10.60 -6.13 6.69
C GLN A 93 -9.94 -7.48 6.35
N ALA A 94 -10.60 -8.36 5.60
CA ALA A 94 -10.05 -9.67 5.24
C ALA A 94 -8.89 -9.53 4.23
N HIS A 95 -8.99 -8.57 3.32
CA HIS A 95 -7.93 -8.17 2.41
C HIS A 95 -6.74 -7.59 3.19
N LEU A 96 -6.98 -6.62 4.08
CA LEU A 96 -5.94 -6.12 5.00
C LEU A 96 -5.27 -7.28 5.75
N THR A 97 -6.04 -8.18 6.35
CA THR A 97 -5.51 -9.29 7.16
C THR A 97 -4.61 -10.22 6.34
N ARG A 98 -5.02 -10.59 5.12
CA ARG A 98 -4.21 -11.45 4.24
C ARG A 98 -2.88 -10.79 3.87
N VAL A 99 -2.93 -9.53 3.44
CA VAL A 99 -1.73 -8.80 2.98
C VAL A 99 -0.82 -8.46 4.16
N PHE A 100 -1.38 -7.96 5.25
CA PHE A 100 -0.63 -7.59 6.45
C PHE A 100 0.10 -8.80 7.04
N ARG A 101 -0.56 -9.96 7.15
CA ARG A 101 0.09 -11.19 7.62
C ARG A 101 1.18 -11.67 6.67
N ARG A 102 0.95 -11.57 5.35
CA ARG A 102 1.96 -11.94 4.35
C ARG A 102 3.23 -11.09 4.47
N ILE A 103 3.09 -9.80 4.79
CA ILE A 103 4.21 -8.85 4.85
C ILE A 103 4.87 -8.80 6.23
N THR A 104 4.09 -8.89 7.31
CA THR A 104 4.58 -8.70 8.69
C THR A 104 4.71 -9.99 9.51
N GLY A 105 4.14 -11.09 9.03
CA GLY A 105 4.11 -12.37 9.75
C GLY A 105 3.01 -12.50 10.81
N VAL A 106 2.34 -11.42 11.21
CA VAL A 106 1.28 -11.42 12.24
C VAL A 106 -0.02 -10.82 11.72
N THR A 107 -1.14 -11.05 12.41
CA THR A 107 -2.44 -10.47 12.01
C THR A 107 -2.57 -9.03 12.55
N PRO A 108 -3.35 -8.15 11.89
CA PRO A 108 -3.61 -6.79 12.36
C PRO A 108 -4.12 -6.73 13.81
N GLY A 109 -5.05 -7.60 14.17
CA GLY A 109 -5.62 -7.65 15.52
C GLY A 109 -4.64 -8.09 16.60
N ARG A 110 -3.62 -8.88 16.25
CA ARG A 110 -2.50 -9.18 17.18
C ARG A 110 -1.51 -8.03 17.26
N TYR A 111 -1.29 -7.33 16.14
CA TYR A 111 -0.34 -6.22 16.06
C TYR A 111 -0.78 -5.00 16.89
N GLY A 112 -2.05 -4.60 16.80
CA GLY A 112 -2.58 -3.43 17.51
C GLY A 112 -2.82 -3.62 19.01
N GLY A 113 -2.48 -4.79 19.56
CA GLY A 113 -2.84 -5.16 20.93
C GLY A 113 -4.37 -5.27 21.11
N ARG A 114 -4.79 -5.91 22.20
CA ARG A 114 -6.21 -6.04 22.56
C ARG A 114 -6.73 -4.66 23.02
N THR A 115 -6.96 -3.75 22.07
CA THR A 115 -7.56 -2.45 22.35
C THR A 115 -9.08 -2.64 22.46
N PRO A 116 -9.73 -2.21 23.56
CA PRO A 116 -11.19 -2.28 23.69
C PRO A 116 -11.85 -1.53 22.52
N PRO A 117 -13.05 -1.95 22.07
CA PRO A 117 -13.65 -1.40 20.86
C PRO A 117 -13.82 0.11 20.99
N PHE A 118 -13.15 0.86 20.12
CA PHE A 118 -13.46 2.27 19.90
C PHE A 118 -14.91 2.31 19.39
N LYS A 119 -15.86 2.70 20.25
CA LYS A 119 -17.23 2.95 19.81
C LYS A 119 -17.16 4.09 18.81
N VAL A 120 -17.40 3.78 17.53
CA VAL A 120 -17.78 4.78 16.54
C VAL A 120 -18.99 5.48 17.14
N ARG A 121 -18.81 6.74 17.55
CA ARG A 121 -19.92 7.59 17.96
C ARG A 121 -20.78 7.76 16.70
N ALA A 122 -21.86 6.99 16.62
CA ALA A 122 -22.91 7.24 15.65
C ALA A 122 -23.35 8.70 15.85
N GLU A 123 -23.23 9.47 14.78
CA GLU A 123 -23.78 10.82 14.70
C GLU A 123 -25.28 10.74 15.02
N PRO A 124 -25.83 11.56 15.94
CA PRO A 124 -27.27 11.59 16.11
C PRO A 124 -27.88 12.13 14.82
N ALA A 125 -28.84 11.40 14.28
CA ALA A 125 -29.66 11.88 13.17
C ALA A 125 -30.23 13.27 13.51
N PRO A 126 -30.24 14.22 12.56
CA PRO A 126 -30.86 15.52 12.81
C PRO A 126 -32.35 15.29 13.08
N ILE A 127 -32.78 15.75 14.25
CA ILE A 127 -34.19 15.91 14.58
C ILE A 127 -34.61 17.23 13.93
N SER A 128 -35.32 17.16 12.81
CA SER A 128 -36.32 18.14 12.33
C SER A 128 -36.98 17.61 11.07
#